data_AF-A0AAU5VIZ7-F1
#
_entry.id   AF-A0AAU5VIZ7-F1
#
_cell.length_a   1.000
_cell.length_b   1.000
_cell.length_c   1.000
_cell.angle_alpha   90.00
_cell.angle_beta   90.00
_cell.angle_gamma   90.00
#
_symmetry.space_group_name_H-M   'P 1'
#
loop_
_entity.id
_entity.type
_entity.pdbx_description
1 polymer ?
#
loop_
_entity_poly.entity_id
_entity_poly.type
_entity_poly.pdbx_seq_one_letter_code
_entity_poly.pdbx_strand_id
1 'polypeptide(L)'
;MTGEYAGRQDRPGIVVTGIGVISPAGIGAARLWEAMAAGKTFFDTGGHDGPAPALPWPSASVDTTEITWPAGRDWANAGKYANQSARWALAVAGQALEQAGITGDTEDVRGGTVMAVGSSSDELSDVIPQLASRFRNDPRPLAKFLHDEVPDYSYIRGIPSQLGQFVSMASGFRGSNVAAYGEAAAGGTGALALAVRLLESGELDRVLVVGVGAPLTTTAMAAFDQDEPLGTRATAGAGPFDADRSGTLLGQGAAAVLLERADAARGTARARLAGCEVLAAADVTASAELVLDTVLADADSTPTVWWAHGAGSARLDRVETRAVLPRAGSLPVTGSKGTIGNAFECSALIDTALVVESLGRGALPPVGLLRRPDPGLGGLDPVMGETRPLGPAPTALITAFNQGQHSTAAGALVIASTHGTSADDGKART
;
A
#
# COMPACT_ATOMS: atom_id res chain seq x y z
N MET A 1 14.78 -29.23 -25.57
CA MET A 1 15.02 -27.99 -24.80
C MET A 1 14.12 -28.01 -23.60
N THR A 2 14.53 -28.72 -22.55
CA THR A 2 13.90 -28.67 -21.23
C THR A 2 14.60 -27.52 -20.50
N GLY A 3 14.01 -26.34 -20.53
CA GLY A 3 14.44 -25.26 -19.64
C GLY A 3 14.09 -25.68 -18.23
N GLU A 4 15.09 -26.09 -17.45
CA GLU A 4 14.96 -26.12 -16.00
C GLU A 4 14.63 -24.69 -15.58
N TYR A 5 13.45 -24.48 -15.00
CA TYR A 5 13.19 -23.27 -14.23
C TYR A 5 14.25 -23.20 -13.14
N ALA A 6 14.97 -22.06 -13.06
CA ALA A 6 16.01 -21.84 -12.07
C ALA A 6 15.49 -22.25 -10.67
N GLY A 7 16.25 -23.11 -9.99
CA GLY A 7 15.90 -23.52 -8.63
C GLY A 7 15.92 -22.30 -7.70
N ARG A 8 15.22 -22.37 -6.58
CA ARG A 8 15.15 -21.27 -5.60
C ARG A 8 16.52 -20.78 -5.09
N GLN A 9 17.56 -21.60 -5.16
CA GLN A 9 18.95 -21.24 -4.84
C GLN A 9 19.63 -20.35 -5.88
N ASP A 10 19.11 -20.29 -7.11
CA ASP A 10 19.66 -19.51 -8.22
C ASP A 10 19.00 -18.14 -8.38
N ARG A 11 17.96 -17.84 -7.58
CA ARG A 11 17.28 -16.53 -7.61
C ARG A 11 18.12 -15.47 -6.87
N PRO A 12 18.29 -14.26 -7.43
CA PRO A 12 18.97 -13.19 -6.71
C PRO A 12 18.19 -12.82 -5.45
N GLY A 13 18.87 -12.63 -4.33
CA GLY A 13 18.25 -12.07 -3.14
C GLY A 13 17.70 -10.68 -3.43
N ILE A 14 16.52 -10.34 -2.90
CA ILE A 14 15.90 -9.02 -3.08
C ILE A 14 15.84 -8.30 -1.75
N VAL A 15 16.24 -7.04 -1.75
CA VAL A 15 16.29 -6.19 -0.55
C VAL A 15 15.50 -4.91 -0.75
N VAL A 16 14.94 -4.40 0.33
CA VAL A 16 14.37 -3.06 0.40
C VAL A 16 15.47 -2.10 0.82
N THR A 17 15.79 -1.11 -0.02
CA THR A 17 16.82 -0.10 0.29
C THR A 17 16.24 1.29 0.55
N GLY A 18 15.01 1.54 0.11
CA GLY A 18 14.34 2.83 0.28
C GLY A 18 12.84 2.69 0.48
N ILE A 19 12.27 3.47 1.39
CA ILE A 19 10.82 3.61 1.61
C ILE A 19 10.43 5.08 1.66
N GLY A 20 9.24 5.39 1.16
CA GLY A 20 8.61 6.71 1.26
C GLY A 20 7.13 6.56 1.60
N VAL A 21 6.60 7.43 2.45
CA VAL A 21 5.19 7.40 2.85
C VAL A 21 4.65 8.82 2.98
N ILE A 22 3.41 9.01 2.54
CA ILE A 22 2.55 10.13 2.88
C ILE A 22 1.26 9.53 3.43
N SER A 23 0.83 10.04 4.58
CA SER A 23 -0.35 9.52 5.29
C SER A 23 -1.05 10.65 6.04
N PRO A 24 -2.25 10.40 6.62
CA PRO A 24 -2.89 11.33 7.54
C PRO A 24 -2.03 11.71 8.75
N ALA A 25 -1.05 10.87 9.12
CA ALA A 25 -0.08 11.18 10.16
C ALA A 25 0.98 12.22 9.73
N GLY A 26 1.08 12.50 8.43
CA GLY A 26 2.07 13.37 7.81
C GLY A 26 3.00 12.63 6.84
N ILE A 27 4.11 13.30 6.51
CA ILE A 27 5.14 12.81 5.58
C ILE A 27 6.18 11.98 6.34
N GLY A 28 6.50 10.80 5.80
CA GLY A 28 7.54 9.90 6.29
C GLY A 28 7.02 8.64 7.01
N ALA A 29 7.61 7.48 6.69
CA ALA A 29 7.23 6.20 7.29
C ALA A 29 7.47 6.15 8.81
N ALA A 30 8.60 6.70 9.28
CA ALA A 30 8.95 6.82 10.69
C ALA A 30 7.86 7.58 11.49
N ARG A 31 7.36 8.68 10.94
CA ARG A 31 6.33 9.50 11.56
C ARG A 31 5.00 8.76 11.69
N LEU A 32 4.61 8.01 10.65
CA LEU A 32 3.42 7.17 10.71
C LEU A 32 3.58 6.05 11.74
N TRP A 33 4.75 5.37 11.76
CA TRP A 33 5.04 4.34 12.74
C TRP A 33 4.96 4.87 14.17
N GLU A 34 5.55 6.04 14.44
CA GLU A 34 5.51 6.69 15.76
C GLU A 34 4.09 7.08 16.17
N ALA A 35 3.25 7.51 15.22
CA ALA A 35 1.84 7.77 15.50
C ALA A 35 1.08 6.49 15.87
N MET A 36 1.34 5.38 15.18
CA MET A 36 0.77 4.08 15.54
C MET A 36 1.26 3.59 16.90
N ALA A 37 2.57 3.70 17.17
CA ALA A 37 3.18 3.35 18.45
C ALA A 37 2.59 4.14 19.63
N ALA A 38 2.18 5.40 19.38
CA ALA A 38 1.49 6.24 20.35
C ALA A 38 -0.04 6.00 20.41
N GLY A 39 -0.57 5.00 19.70
CA GLY A 39 -2.00 4.67 19.68
C GLY A 39 -2.89 5.73 19.06
N LYS A 40 -2.34 6.59 18.19
CA LYS A 40 -3.12 7.66 17.53
C LYS A 40 -4.04 7.09 16.47
N THR A 41 -5.08 7.87 16.15
CA THR A 41 -5.98 7.63 15.02
C THR A 41 -6.28 8.97 14.35
N PHE A 42 -6.44 8.96 13.03
CA PHE A 42 -6.58 10.19 12.22
C PHE A 42 -7.96 10.31 11.56
N PHE A 43 -8.94 9.56 12.05
CA PHE A 43 -10.34 9.80 11.71
C PHE A 43 -10.92 10.91 12.58
N ASP A 44 -11.88 11.64 12.03
CA ASP A 44 -12.77 12.47 12.84
C ASP A 44 -13.63 11.56 13.74
N THR A 45 -13.34 11.56 15.03
CA THR A 45 -13.97 10.67 16.03
C THR A 45 -15.30 11.23 16.57
N GLY A 46 -15.75 12.38 16.07
CA GLY A 46 -16.96 13.06 16.51
C GLY A 46 -16.72 13.96 17.74
N GLY A 47 -17.47 15.06 17.79
CA GLY A 47 -17.30 16.14 18.78
C GLY A 47 -17.25 17.55 18.19
N HIS A 48 -17.66 17.74 16.94
CA HIS A 48 -17.54 19.01 16.23
C HIS A 48 -18.65 20.01 16.59
N ASP A 49 -18.27 21.11 17.26
CA ASP A 49 -18.94 22.43 17.17
C ASP A 49 -18.51 23.17 15.87
N GLY A 50 -18.11 22.42 14.83
CA GLY A 50 -17.52 22.91 13.58
C GLY A 50 -18.35 22.56 12.34
N PRO A 51 -17.89 22.98 11.14
CA PRO A 51 -18.58 22.68 9.88
C PRO A 51 -18.69 21.15 9.67
N ALA A 52 -19.80 20.72 9.07
CA ALA A 52 -20.07 19.32 8.77
C ALA A 52 -18.91 18.69 7.97
N PRO A 53 -18.61 17.39 8.18
CA PRO A 53 -17.57 16.70 7.43
C PRO A 53 -17.86 16.75 5.92
N ALA A 54 -16.80 16.86 5.13
CA ALA A 54 -16.89 16.97 3.67
C ALA A 54 -17.42 15.70 2.99
N LEU A 55 -17.31 14.55 3.66
CA LEU A 55 -17.75 13.24 3.19
C LEU A 55 -18.75 12.64 4.20
N PRO A 56 -19.76 11.88 3.73
CA PRO A 56 -20.79 11.34 4.61
C PRO A 56 -20.36 10.11 5.42
N TRP A 57 -19.22 9.48 5.11
CA TRP A 57 -18.62 8.43 5.92
C TRP A 57 -17.32 8.92 6.59
N PRO A 58 -16.94 8.39 7.77
CA PRO A 58 -15.63 8.63 8.36
C PRO A 58 -14.48 8.26 7.41
N SER A 59 -13.54 9.19 7.26
CA SER A 59 -12.32 8.99 6.48
C SER A 59 -11.13 9.68 7.11
N ALA A 60 -9.94 9.10 6.96
CA ALA A 60 -8.69 9.75 7.34
C ALA A 60 -8.06 10.40 6.10
N SER A 61 -7.94 11.73 6.12
CA SER A 61 -7.42 12.52 4.99
C SER A 61 -5.99 12.96 5.21
N VAL A 62 -5.23 13.07 4.12
CA VAL A 62 -3.88 13.61 4.13
C VAL A 62 -3.96 15.14 4.16
N ASP A 63 -3.21 15.78 5.06
CA ASP A 63 -2.97 17.22 4.96
C ASP A 63 -2.01 17.49 3.80
N THR A 64 -2.42 18.37 2.89
CA THR A 64 -1.74 18.61 1.61
C THR A 64 -0.95 19.90 1.60
N THR A 65 -1.02 20.69 2.68
CA THR A 65 -0.36 22.00 2.80
C THR A 65 1.16 21.88 2.72
N GLU A 66 1.74 20.80 3.23
CA GLU A 66 3.18 20.55 3.22
C GLU A 66 3.68 19.82 1.96
N ILE A 67 2.78 19.41 1.05
CA ILE A 67 3.15 18.59 -0.13
C ILE A 67 3.33 19.47 -1.36
N THR A 68 4.58 19.90 -1.58
CA THR A 68 4.98 20.75 -2.70
C THR A 68 5.56 19.94 -3.86
N TRP A 69 5.67 20.58 -5.03
CA TRP A 69 6.42 20.02 -6.15
C TRP A 69 7.90 19.88 -5.81
N PRO A 70 8.59 18.82 -6.29
CA PRO A 70 10.04 18.71 -6.15
C PRO A 70 10.78 19.87 -6.83
N ALA A 71 11.98 20.20 -6.36
CA ALA A 71 12.84 21.18 -7.01
C ALA A 71 13.46 20.64 -8.33
N GLY A 72 14.06 21.53 -9.12
CA GLY A 72 14.93 21.16 -10.26
C GLY A 72 14.25 20.98 -11.62
N ARG A 73 12.91 20.88 -11.69
CA ARG A 73 12.16 20.90 -12.94
C ARG A 73 10.91 21.75 -12.78
N ASP A 74 10.45 22.34 -13.88
CA ASP A 74 9.18 23.07 -13.92
C ASP A 74 7.99 22.12 -13.95
N TRP A 75 7.77 21.44 -12.81
CA TRP A 75 6.62 20.58 -12.61
C TRP A 75 5.31 21.38 -12.59
N ALA A 76 5.37 22.69 -12.31
CA ALA A 76 4.21 23.58 -12.34
C ALA A 76 3.66 23.75 -13.77
N ASN A 77 4.52 23.90 -14.78
CA ASN A 77 4.11 23.86 -16.19
C ASN A 77 3.67 22.47 -16.64
N ALA A 78 4.25 21.40 -16.08
CA ALA A 78 3.74 20.04 -16.22
C ALA A 78 2.39 19.82 -15.49
N GLY A 79 2.00 20.73 -14.60
CA GLY A 79 0.75 20.74 -13.84
C GLY A 79 -0.51 20.78 -14.71
N LYS A 80 -0.38 21.06 -16.01
CA LYS A 80 -1.44 20.80 -16.99
C LYS A 80 -1.85 19.33 -17.04
N TYR A 81 -0.89 18.41 -16.88
CA TYR A 81 -1.07 16.96 -16.99
C TYR A 81 -0.94 16.23 -15.66
N ALA A 82 -0.51 16.93 -14.61
CA ALA A 82 -0.27 16.37 -13.29
C ALA A 82 -1.35 16.81 -12.30
N ASN A 83 -1.93 15.85 -11.57
CA ASN A 83 -2.89 16.09 -10.51
C ASN A 83 -2.22 16.03 -9.12
N GLN A 84 -3.03 16.06 -8.06
CA GLN A 84 -2.54 15.90 -6.69
C GLN A 84 -1.84 14.56 -6.45
N SER A 85 -2.35 13.48 -7.02
CA SER A 85 -1.73 12.15 -6.89
C SER A 85 -0.33 12.10 -7.51
N ALA A 86 -0.09 12.83 -8.62
CA ALA A 86 1.24 12.97 -9.21
C ALA A 86 2.22 13.66 -8.26
N ARG A 87 1.79 14.70 -7.53
CA ARG A 87 2.62 15.32 -6.48
C ARG A 87 2.97 14.35 -5.38
N TRP A 88 2.00 13.57 -4.91
CA TRP A 88 2.22 12.60 -3.84
C TRP A 88 3.17 11.49 -4.29
N ALA A 89 2.96 10.93 -5.49
CA ALA A 89 3.82 9.93 -6.11
C ALA A 89 5.27 10.40 -6.21
N LEU A 90 5.49 11.63 -6.70
CA LEU A 90 6.81 12.25 -6.79
C LEU A 90 7.46 12.43 -5.42
N ALA A 91 6.69 12.87 -4.42
CA ALA A 91 7.19 13.10 -3.07
C ALA A 91 7.61 11.79 -2.37
N VAL A 92 6.82 10.71 -2.48
CA VAL A 92 7.21 9.42 -1.89
C VAL A 92 8.34 8.74 -2.66
N ALA A 93 8.38 8.88 -3.99
CA ALA A 93 9.51 8.44 -4.80
C ALA A 93 10.81 9.12 -4.36
N GLY A 94 10.78 10.44 -4.15
CA GLY A 94 11.91 11.21 -3.64
C GLY A 94 12.40 10.70 -2.29
N GLN A 95 11.50 10.47 -1.32
CA GLN A 95 11.85 9.89 -0.02
C GLN A 95 12.56 8.53 -0.14
N ALA A 96 12.02 7.63 -0.97
CA ALA A 96 12.60 6.30 -1.14
C ALA A 96 13.99 6.35 -1.80
N LEU A 97 14.15 7.16 -2.85
CA LEU A 97 15.42 7.33 -3.55
C LEU A 97 16.48 8.00 -2.68
N GLU A 98 16.12 9.06 -1.95
CA GLU A 98 17.01 9.73 -1.00
C GLU A 98 17.49 8.77 0.08
N GLN A 99 16.57 7.97 0.66
CA GLN A 99 16.92 6.98 1.67
C GLN A 99 17.87 5.89 1.14
N ALA A 100 17.75 5.55 -0.15
CA ALA A 100 18.65 4.61 -0.81
C ALA A 100 19.98 5.25 -1.27
N GLY A 101 20.17 6.56 -1.06
CA GLY A 101 21.36 7.29 -1.53
C GLY A 101 21.40 7.49 -3.05
N ILE A 102 20.26 7.36 -3.74
CA ILE A 102 20.13 7.59 -5.17
C ILE A 102 19.74 9.05 -5.37
N THR A 103 20.71 9.88 -5.74
CA THR A 103 20.52 11.32 -5.96
C THR A 103 20.94 11.74 -7.37
N GLY A 104 20.23 12.69 -7.96
CA GLY A 104 20.55 13.26 -9.27
C GLY A 104 19.98 12.45 -10.43
N ASP A 105 20.32 12.87 -11.65
CA ASP A 105 19.91 12.18 -12.87
C ASP A 105 20.85 10.99 -13.12
N THR A 106 20.34 9.77 -12.90
CA THR A 106 21.13 8.56 -13.01
C THR A 106 21.19 7.97 -14.41
N GLU A 107 20.28 8.37 -15.31
CA GLU A 107 20.11 7.77 -16.66
C GLU A 107 20.17 6.23 -16.64
N ASP A 108 19.56 5.62 -15.62
CA ASP A 108 19.79 4.22 -15.27
C ASP A 108 18.83 3.30 -16.03
N VAL A 109 19.34 2.68 -17.09
CA VAL A 109 18.59 1.70 -17.90
C VAL A 109 18.27 0.41 -17.18
N ARG A 110 18.95 0.14 -16.05
CA ARG A 110 18.70 -1.03 -15.18
C ARG A 110 17.75 -0.71 -14.03
N GLY A 111 17.36 0.56 -13.89
CA GLY A 111 16.33 1.01 -12.97
C GLY A 111 14.98 1.13 -13.68
N GLY A 112 13.93 0.58 -13.08
CA GLY A 112 12.56 0.68 -13.60
C GLY A 112 11.56 1.12 -12.55
N THR A 113 10.31 1.31 -12.98
CA THR A 113 9.20 1.78 -12.14
C THR A 113 7.98 0.89 -12.31
N VAL A 114 7.34 0.56 -11.21
CA VAL A 114 6.05 -0.15 -11.20
C VAL A 114 5.05 0.67 -10.41
N MET A 115 3.98 1.09 -11.07
CA MET A 115 2.91 1.84 -10.41
C MET A 115 1.81 0.88 -9.95
N ALA A 116 1.51 0.85 -8.66
CA ALA A 116 0.31 0.23 -8.11
C ALA A 116 -0.87 1.20 -8.27
N VAL A 117 -1.76 0.94 -9.23
CA VAL A 117 -2.80 1.90 -9.59
C VAL A 117 -4.14 1.23 -9.88
N GLY A 118 -5.20 1.73 -9.22
CA GLY A 118 -6.59 1.48 -9.61
C GLY A 118 -7.23 2.73 -10.22
N SER A 119 -6.98 3.88 -9.61
CA SER A 119 -7.29 5.22 -10.13
C SER A 119 -6.18 6.20 -9.78
N SER A 120 -5.83 7.13 -10.68
CA SER A 120 -4.86 8.21 -10.39
C SER A 120 -5.52 9.51 -9.96
N SER A 121 -6.84 9.66 -10.11
CA SER A 121 -7.69 10.71 -9.54
C SER A 121 -9.09 10.55 -10.07
N ASP A 122 -10.07 11.08 -9.34
CA ASP A 122 -11.45 11.10 -9.77
C ASP A 122 -12.00 12.53 -9.98
N GLU A 123 -11.18 13.41 -10.55
CA GLU A 123 -11.54 14.83 -10.81
C GLU A 123 -12.81 14.96 -11.66
N LEU A 124 -13.14 13.94 -12.46
CA LEU A 124 -14.30 13.95 -13.35
C LEU A 124 -15.57 13.39 -12.73
N SER A 125 -15.55 12.46 -11.77
CA SER A 125 -16.81 11.85 -11.29
C SER A 125 -17.69 12.81 -10.51
N ASP A 126 -17.13 13.82 -9.84
CA ASP A 126 -17.95 14.85 -9.21
C ASP A 126 -18.45 15.88 -10.24
N VAL A 127 -17.72 16.08 -11.34
CA VAL A 127 -18.04 17.08 -12.38
C VAL A 127 -19.08 16.55 -13.37
N ILE A 128 -18.97 15.30 -13.82
CA ILE A 128 -19.83 14.71 -14.86
C ILE A 128 -21.33 14.77 -14.50
N PRO A 129 -21.79 14.39 -13.30
CA PRO A 129 -23.20 14.49 -12.92
C PRO A 129 -23.71 15.94 -12.94
N GLN A 130 -22.87 16.90 -12.54
CA GLN A 130 -23.22 18.31 -12.56
C GLN A 130 -23.34 18.84 -13.99
N LEU A 131 -22.40 18.47 -14.85
CA LEU A 131 -22.44 18.80 -16.29
C LEU A 131 -23.67 18.21 -16.97
N ALA A 132 -23.99 16.94 -16.70
CA ALA A 132 -25.19 16.29 -17.22
C ALA A 132 -26.47 17.00 -16.77
N SER A 133 -26.54 17.42 -15.51
CA SER A 133 -27.69 18.18 -14.98
C SER A 133 -27.84 19.54 -15.67
N ARG A 134 -26.73 20.29 -15.84
CA ARG A 134 -26.70 21.61 -16.49
C ARG A 134 -27.07 21.53 -17.96
N PHE A 135 -26.57 20.53 -18.68
CA PHE A 135 -26.78 20.38 -20.11
C PHE A 135 -28.27 20.23 -20.51
N ARG A 136 -29.12 19.69 -19.63
CA ARG A 136 -30.57 19.49 -19.91
C ARG A 136 -31.29 20.75 -20.39
N ASN A 137 -30.83 21.92 -19.95
CA ASN A 137 -31.42 23.22 -20.30
C ASN A 137 -30.43 24.12 -21.07
N ASP A 138 -29.29 23.59 -21.53
CA ASP A 138 -28.28 24.38 -22.22
C ASP A 138 -28.59 24.47 -23.74
N PRO A 139 -28.60 25.67 -24.33
CA PRO A 139 -28.89 25.85 -25.75
C PRO A 139 -27.73 25.44 -26.68
N ARG A 140 -26.52 25.24 -26.16
CA ARG A 140 -25.36 24.81 -26.96
C ARG A 140 -25.52 23.34 -27.38
N PRO A 141 -25.00 22.93 -28.55
CA PRO A 141 -24.83 21.52 -28.86
C PRO A 141 -23.92 20.84 -27.82
N LEU A 142 -24.18 19.56 -27.51
CA LEU A 142 -23.45 18.79 -26.49
C LEU A 142 -21.93 18.90 -26.64
N ALA A 143 -21.41 18.77 -27.86
CA ALA A 143 -19.98 18.85 -28.12
C ALA A 143 -19.36 20.20 -27.73
N LYS A 144 -20.07 21.32 -28.01
CA LYS A 144 -19.60 22.67 -27.65
C LYS A 144 -19.69 22.89 -26.14
N PHE A 145 -20.77 22.41 -25.51
CA PHE A 145 -20.92 22.44 -24.06
C PHE A 145 -19.78 21.70 -23.36
N LEU A 146 -19.52 20.44 -23.74
CA LEU A 146 -18.45 19.65 -23.13
C LEU A 146 -17.06 20.27 -23.36
N HIS A 147 -16.80 20.80 -24.55
CA HIS A 147 -15.54 21.50 -24.84
C HIS A 147 -15.32 22.71 -23.92
N ASP A 148 -16.37 23.46 -23.60
CA ASP A 148 -16.25 24.67 -22.77
C ASP A 148 -16.21 24.37 -21.27
N GLU A 149 -16.88 23.30 -20.83
CA GLU A 149 -17.17 23.05 -19.41
C GLU A 149 -16.32 21.95 -18.78
N VAL A 150 -15.79 21.00 -19.57
CA VAL A 150 -14.87 19.99 -19.05
C VAL A 150 -13.51 20.65 -18.84
N PRO A 151 -12.95 20.64 -17.61
CA PRO A 151 -11.65 21.26 -17.36
C PRO A 151 -10.57 20.65 -18.26
N ASP A 152 -9.75 21.51 -18.88
CA ASP A 152 -8.67 21.10 -19.76
C ASP A 152 -7.80 20.01 -19.13
N TYR A 153 -7.54 18.95 -19.89
CA TYR A 153 -6.69 17.81 -19.51
C TYR A 153 -7.16 17.00 -18.29
N SER A 154 -8.34 17.27 -17.70
CA SER A 154 -8.85 16.52 -16.54
C SER A 154 -8.94 15.01 -16.78
N TYR A 155 -9.36 14.59 -17.99
CA TYR A 155 -9.32 13.18 -18.39
C TYR A 155 -7.88 12.63 -18.43
N ILE A 156 -6.95 13.40 -19.00
CA ILE A 156 -5.55 12.98 -19.15
C ILE A 156 -4.88 12.85 -17.79
N ARG A 157 -5.13 13.79 -16.87
CA ARG A 157 -4.64 13.75 -15.47
C ARG A 157 -5.08 12.48 -14.74
N GLY A 158 -6.30 12.01 -15.02
CA GLY A 158 -6.87 10.79 -14.45
C GLY A 158 -6.38 9.49 -15.09
N ILE A 159 -5.49 9.53 -16.09
CA ILE A 159 -4.92 8.30 -16.66
C ILE A 159 -3.90 7.71 -15.68
N PRO A 160 -4.08 6.45 -15.21
CA PRO A 160 -3.20 5.85 -14.20
C PRO A 160 -1.70 5.83 -14.57
N SER A 161 -1.39 5.59 -15.84
CA SER A 161 0.00 5.53 -16.32
C SER A 161 0.72 6.88 -16.30
N GLN A 162 0.03 8.01 -16.16
CA GLN A 162 0.66 9.33 -16.03
C GLN A 162 1.54 9.43 -14.79
N LEU A 163 1.11 8.82 -13.68
CA LEU A 163 1.89 8.80 -12.44
C LEU A 163 3.27 8.15 -12.67
N GLY A 164 3.30 7.04 -13.40
CA GLY A 164 4.53 6.35 -13.77
C GLY A 164 5.44 7.19 -14.65
N GLN A 165 4.90 8.02 -15.54
CA GLN A 165 5.71 8.93 -16.36
C GLN A 165 6.40 9.98 -15.49
N PHE A 166 5.69 10.59 -14.55
CA PHE A 166 6.29 11.58 -13.63
C PHE A 166 7.36 10.94 -12.74
N VAL A 167 7.08 9.78 -12.16
CA VAL A 167 8.03 9.06 -11.30
C VAL A 167 9.26 8.60 -12.08
N SER A 168 9.11 8.04 -13.28
CA SER A 168 10.23 7.67 -14.15
C SER A 168 11.10 8.89 -14.52
N MET A 169 10.48 10.02 -14.87
CA MET A 169 11.23 11.25 -15.15
C MET A 169 11.99 11.79 -13.93
N ALA A 170 11.42 11.68 -12.73
CA ALA A 170 12.04 12.20 -11.51
C ALA A 170 13.12 11.27 -10.94
N SER A 171 12.99 9.96 -11.14
CA SER A 171 13.95 8.96 -10.66
C SER A 171 15.21 8.84 -11.52
N GLY A 172 15.18 9.32 -12.77
CA GLY A 172 16.26 9.09 -13.73
C GLY A 172 16.34 7.63 -14.20
N PHE A 173 15.30 6.83 -13.94
CA PHE A 173 15.20 5.44 -14.37
C PHE A 173 14.68 5.34 -15.80
N ARG A 174 15.40 4.59 -16.64
CA ARG A 174 15.18 4.43 -18.08
C ARG A 174 14.74 3.02 -18.48
N GLY A 175 14.73 2.09 -17.53
CA GLY A 175 14.18 0.74 -17.71
C GLY A 175 12.64 0.73 -17.72
N SER A 176 12.08 -0.47 -17.63
CA SER A 176 10.63 -0.71 -17.75
C SER A 176 9.80 0.19 -16.81
N ASN A 177 8.79 0.85 -17.38
CA ASN A 177 7.81 1.68 -16.68
C ASN A 177 6.44 1.09 -16.93
N VAL A 178 5.88 0.45 -15.90
CA VAL A 178 4.64 -0.32 -16.02
C VAL A 178 3.65 0.07 -14.94
N ALA A 179 2.37 0.07 -15.30
CA ALA A 179 1.27 0.20 -14.37
C ALA A 179 0.72 -1.19 -14.08
N ALA A 180 0.87 -1.66 -12.85
CA ALA A 180 0.23 -2.87 -12.36
C ALA A 180 -1.19 -2.51 -11.91
N TYR A 181 -2.17 -2.97 -12.68
CA TYR A 181 -3.55 -2.91 -12.28
C TYR A 181 -3.85 -4.11 -11.37
N GLY A 182 -4.29 -3.85 -10.15
CA GLY A 182 -4.69 -4.88 -9.21
C GLY A 182 -5.98 -4.49 -8.51
N GLU A 183 -6.74 -5.49 -8.06
CA GLU A 183 -8.03 -5.26 -7.42
C GLU A 183 -7.82 -4.60 -6.04
N ALA A 184 -8.06 -3.28 -5.96
CA ALA A 184 -7.97 -2.45 -4.76
C ALA A 184 -6.79 -2.79 -3.83
N ALA A 185 -7.05 -3.19 -2.58
CA ALA A 185 -6.01 -3.27 -1.54
C ALA A 185 -4.92 -4.35 -1.77
N ALA A 186 -5.16 -5.33 -2.65
CA ALA A 186 -4.13 -6.30 -3.05
C ALA A 186 -3.21 -5.76 -4.18
N GLY A 187 -3.57 -4.63 -4.81
CA GLY A 187 -2.84 -4.08 -5.96
C GLY A 187 -1.39 -3.68 -5.65
N GLY A 188 -1.12 -3.15 -4.46
CA GLY A 188 0.25 -2.85 -4.03
C GLY A 188 1.12 -4.12 -3.91
N THR A 189 0.56 -5.22 -3.42
CA THR A 189 1.25 -6.52 -3.39
C THR A 189 1.50 -7.04 -4.80
N GLY A 190 0.54 -6.90 -5.71
CA GLY A 190 0.74 -7.29 -7.12
C GLY A 190 1.83 -6.47 -7.82
N ALA A 191 1.91 -5.17 -7.54
CA ALA A 191 2.98 -4.31 -8.03
C ALA A 191 4.36 -4.73 -7.49
N LEU A 192 4.44 -5.10 -6.20
CA LEU A 192 5.66 -5.66 -5.61
C LEU A 192 6.01 -7.02 -6.24
N ALA A 193 5.05 -7.92 -6.44
CA ALA A 193 5.27 -9.21 -7.08
C ALA A 193 5.77 -9.06 -8.53
N LEU A 194 5.24 -8.09 -9.28
CA LEU A 194 5.75 -7.78 -10.62
C LEU A 194 7.18 -7.23 -10.57
N ALA A 195 7.48 -6.33 -9.64
CA ALA A 195 8.83 -5.81 -9.42
C ALA A 195 9.82 -6.93 -9.09
N VAL A 196 9.43 -7.88 -8.23
CA VAL A 196 10.21 -9.08 -7.91
C VAL A 196 10.52 -9.89 -9.17
N ARG A 197 9.51 -10.17 -10.01
CA ARG A 197 9.70 -10.91 -11.27
C ARG A 197 10.67 -10.21 -12.23
N LEU A 198 10.64 -8.86 -12.30
CA LEU A 198 11.57 -8.07 -13.11
C LEU A 198 13.02 -8.10 -12.57
N LEU A 199 13.19 -8.21 -11.26
CA LEU A 199 14.50 -8.34 -10.61
C LEU A 199 15.05 -9.78 -10.75
N GLU A 200 14.20 -10.78 -10.50
CA GLU A 200 14.57 -12.20 -10.59
C GLU A 200 14.90 -12.63 -12.02
N SER A 201 14.23 -12.07 -13.03
CA SER A 201 14.54 -12.32 -14.44
C SER A 201 15.89 -11.74 -14.87
N GLY A 202 16.47 -10.85 -14.05
CA GLY A 202 17.67 -10.09 -14.38
C GLY A 202 17.42 -8.97 -15.39
N GLU A 203 16.16 -8.65 -15.72
CA GLU A 203 15.81 -7.52 -16.60
C GLU A 203 16.23 -6.18 -15.99
N LEU A 204 16.02 -6.02 -14.68
CA LEU A 204 16.35 -4.82 -13.91
C LEU A 204 17.19 -5.18 -12.68
N ASP A 205 17.95 -4.20 -12.19
CA ASP A 205 18.69 -4.32 -10.93
C ASP A 205 18.00 -3.61 -9.77
N ARG A 206 17.13 -2.65 -10.10
CA ARG A 206 16.34 -1.89 -9.14
C ARG A 206 14.98 -1.51 -9.71
N VAL A 207 13.96 -1.61 -8.88
CA VAL A 207 12.58 -1.28 -9.25
C VAL A 207 11.97 -0.43 -8.16
N LEU A 208 11.56 0.78 -8.52
CA LEU A 208 10.81 1.66 -7.63
C LEU A 208 9.31 1.38 -7.80
N VAL A 209 8.70 0.82 -6.76
CA VAL A 209 7.26 0.56 -6.72
C VAL A 209 6.56 1.72 -6.04
N VAL A 210 5.56 2.34 -6.68
CA VAL A 210 4.85 3.51 -6.15
C VAL A 210 3.35 3.31 -6.25
N GLY A 211 2.61 3.67 -5.21
CA GLY A 211 1.15 3.63 -5.20
C GLY A 211 0.57 4.86 -4.51
N VAL A 212 -0.61 5.27 -4.94
CA VAL A 212 -1.33 6.44 -4.40
C VAL A 212 -2.79 6.08 -4.19
N GLY A 213 -3.24 6.14 -2.93
CA GLY A 213 -4.64 6.15 -2.55
C GLY A 213 -5.16 7.57 -2.64
N ALA A 214 -5.71 7.91 -3.81
CA ALA A 214 -6.16 9.26 -4.15
C ALA A 214 -7.32 9.75 -3.24
N PRO A 215 -7.60 11.07 -3.22
CA PRO A 215 -8.74 11.61 -2.49
C PRO A 215 -10.07 10.94 -2.88
N LEU A 216 -10.88 10.67 -1.86
CA LEU A 216 -12.16 9.99 -1.99
C LEU A 216 -13.22 10.97 -2.51
N THR A 217 -13.97 10.57 -3.53
CA THR A 217 -15.19 11.26 -3.96
C THR A 217 -16.41 10.66 -3.28
N THR A 218 -17.48 11.45 -3.12
CA THR A 218 -18.73 10.94 -2.53
C THR A 218 -19.30 9.79 -3.37
N THR A 219 -19.16 9.89 -4.70
CA THR A 219 -19.60 8.87 -5.66
C THR A 219 -18.83 7.56 -5.47
N ALA A 220 -17.50 7.62 -5.37
CA ALA A 220 -16.67 6.43 -5.15
C ALA A 220 -17.01 5.75 -3.82
N MET A 221 -17.14 6.51 -2.73
CA MET A 221 -17.48 5.95 -1.41
C MET A 221 -18.85 5.29 -1.41
N ALA A 222 -19.85 5.91 -2.05
CA ALA A 222 -21.19 5.33 -2.18
C ALA A 222 -21.17 4.01 -2.96
N ALA A 223 -20.36 3.91 -4.02
CA ALA A 223 -20.21 2.68 -4.79
C ALA A 223 -19.54 1.56 -3.95
N PHE A 224 -18.50 1.89 -3.18
CA PHE A 224 -17.86 0.91 -2.28
C PHE A 224 -18.78 0.44 -1.16
N ASP A 225 -19.57 1.35 -0.56
CA ASP A 225 -20.53 1.03 0.49
C ASP A 225 -21.63 0.06 0.02
N GLN A 226 -22.01 0.13 -1.26
CA GLN A 226 -22.97 -0.79 -1.87
C GLN A 226 -22.41 -2.21 -2.04
N ASP A 227 -21.12 -2.35 -2.37
CA ASP A 227 -20.49 -3.65 -2.57
C ASP A 227 -20.11 -4.30 -1.22
N GLU A 228 -19.53 -3.53 -0.30
CA GLU A 228 -19.29 -3.97 1.07
C GLU A 228 -19.37 -2.78 2.05
N PRO A 229 -20.26 -2.83 3.06
CA PRO A 229 -20.55 -1.70 3.93
C PRO A 229 -19.29 -1.06 4.54
N LEU A 230 -19.18 0.24 4.37
CA LEU A 230 -18.15 1.06 4.99
C LEU A 230 -18.46 1.28 6.47
N GLY A 231 -17.41 1.57 7.23
CA GLY A 231 -17.52 1.93 8.63
C GLY A 231 -18.35 3.19 8.82
N THR A 232 -19.35 3.13 9.70
CA THR A 232 -20.22 4.29 10.01
C THR A 232 -19.73 5.12 11.19
N ARG A 233 -18.70 4.64 11.92
CA ARG A 233 -18.10 5.32 13.07
C ARG A 233 -16.62 4.96 13.20
N ALA A 234 -15.79 5.94 13.53
CA ALA A 234 -14.36 5.73 13.75
C ALA A 234 -13.98 6.06 15.21
N THR A 235 -14.55 5.29 16.15
CA THR A 235 -14.34 5.47 17.60
C THR A 235 -13.59 4.28 18.18
N ALA A 236 -12.96 4.44 19.35
CA ALA A 236 -12.31 3.33 20.04
C ALA A 236 -13.30 2.17 20.26
N GLY A 237 -12.90 0.96 19.87
CA GLY A 237 -13.78 -0.21 19.83
C GLY A 237 -14.58 -0.38 18.53
N ALA A 238 -14.23 0.34 17.45
CA ALA A 238 -14.86 0.19 16.13
C ALA A 238 -13.86 -0.24 15.04
N GLY A 239 -12.59 -0.45 15.40
CA GLY A 239 -11.52 -0.76 14.47
C GLY A 239 -11.40 -2.24 14.07
N PRO A 240 -10.37 -2.57 13.27
CA PRO A 240 -10.06 -3.94 12.88
C PRO A 240 -10.02 -4.91 14.05
N PHE A 241 -10.60 -6.10 13.83
CA PHE A 241 -10.66 -7.20 14.79
C PHE A 241 -11.45 -6.95 16.08
N ASP A 242 -12.05 -5.77 16.27
CA ASP A 242 -12.90 -5.52 17.44
C ASP A 242 -14.24 -6.24 17.30
N ALA A 243 -14.79 -6.71 18.43
CA ALA A 243 -16.11 -7.32 18.50
C ALA A 243 -17.21 -6.39 17.96
N ASP A 244 -17.07 -5.08 18.15
CA ASP A 244 -18.05 -4.08 17.75
C ASP A 244 -17.63 -3.29 16.49
N ARG A 245 -16.69 -3.82 15.69
CA ARG A 245 -16.18 -3.17 14.46
C ARG A 245 -17.30 -2.75 13.52
N SER A 246 -17.15 -1.56 12.92
CA SER A 246 -18.25 -0.93 12.18
C SER A 246 -18.27 -1.18 10.68
N GLY A 247 -17.25 -1.85 10.13
CA GLY A 247 -17.00 -1.92 8.69
C GLY A 247 -15.67 -1.27 8.32
N THR A 248 -15.33 -1.28 7.02
CA THR A 248 -14.05 -0.75 6.55
C THR A 248 -14.01 0.77 6.64
N LEU A 249 -13.00 1.31 7.33
CA LEU A 249 -12.74 2.75 7.37
C LEU A 249 -11.77 3.13 6.24
N LEU A 250 -12.08 4.18 5.49
CA LEU A 250 -11.30 4.58 4.32
C LEU A 250 -10.25 5.64 4.67
N GLY A 251 -9.15 5.61 3.95
CA GLY A 251 -7.99 6.47 4.15
C GLY A 251 -7.42 6.98 2.83
N GLN A 252 -6.61 8.03 2.92
CA GLN A 252 -5.78 8.50 1.82
C GLN A 252 -4.31 8.21 2.11
N GLY A 253 -3.49 8.13 1.06
CA GLY A 253 -2.05 8.01 1.25
C GLY A 253 -1.28 7.84 -0.04
N ALA A 254 0.04 7.88 0.07
CA ALA A 254 0.95 7.45 -0.97
C ALA A 254 2.12 6.71 -0.34
N ALA A 255 2.71 5.78 -1.08
CA ALA A 255 3.90 5.08 -0.65
C ALA A 255 4.77 4.67 -1.83
N ALA A 256 6.06 4.60 -1.55
CA ALA A 256 7.07 4.07 -2.45
C ALA A 256 7.94 3.05 -1.72
N VAL A 257 8.30 1.97 -2.42
CA VAL A 257 9.24 0.96 -1.95
C VAL A 257 10.25 0.73 -3.08
N LEU A 258 11.52 0.99 -2.81
CA LEU A 258 12.61 0.67 -3.71
C LEU A 258 13.13 -0.73 -3.40
N LEU A 259 12.94 -1.63 -4.36
CA LEU A 259 13.50 -2.98 -4.34
C LEU A 259 14.77 -3.01 -5.20
N GLU A 260 15.83 -3.62 -4.68
CA GLU A 260 17.06 -3.86 -5.42
C GLU A 260 17.46 -5.33 -5.30
N ARG A 261 18.14 -5.86 -6.33
CA ARG A 261 18.87 -7.11 -6.16
C ARG A 261 19.98 -6.88 -5.13
N ALA A 262 20.16 -7.81 -4.20
CA ALA A 262 21.12 -7.71 -3.11
C ALA A 262 22.57 -7.53 -3.60
N ASP A 263 22.90 -8.11 -4.75
CA ASP A 263 24.22 -8.01 -5.39
C ASP A 263 24.44 -6.72 -6.20
N ALA A 264 23.38 -5.95 -6.44
CA ALA A 264 23.40 -4.69 -7.19
C ALA A 264 22.83 -3.50 -6.38
N ALA A 265 22.56 -3.70 -5.09
CA ALA A 265 21.98 -2.73 -4.19
C ALA A 265 22.94 -1.54 -4.01
N ARG A 266 22.42 -0.32 -4.21
CA ARG A 266 23.19 0.92 -4.01
C ARG A 266 23.06 1.44 -2.59
N GLY A 267 21.89 1.24 -1.98
CA GLY A 267 21.60 1.67 -0.61
C GLY A 267 21.90 0.60 0.43
N THR A 268 21.79 0.98 1.70
CA THR A 268 21.82 0.01 2.81
C THR A 268 20.55 -0.81 2.79
N ALA A 269 20.67 -2.14 2.74
CA ALA A 269 19.52 -3.03 2.87
C ALA A 269 18.86 -2.85 4.24
N ARG A 270 17.59 -2.44 4.26
CA ARG A 270 16.78 -2.23 5.47
C ARG A 270 15.99 -3.48 5.84
N ALA A 271 15.59 -4.26 4.84
CA ALA A 271 14.93 -5.54 5.00
C ALA A 271 15.19 -6.43 3.78
N ARG A 272 14.98 -7.73 3.94
CA ARG A 272 15.03 -8.71 2.85
C ARG A 272 13.63 -9.17 2.53
N LEU A 273 13.28 -9.19 1.24
CA LEU A 273 12.03 -9.79 0.79
C LEU A 273 12.25 -11.30 0.64
N ALA A 274 11.53 -12.08 1.45
CA ALA A 274 11.65 -13.54 1.47
C ALA A 274 10.58 -14.22 0.60
N GLY A 275 9.45 -13.55 0.35
CA GLY A 275 8.38 -14.03 -0.53
C GLY A 275 7.38 -12.92 -0.82
N CYS A 276 6.77 -12.94 -2.00
CA CYS A 276 5.73 -11.97 -2.39
C CYS A 276 4.90 -12.56 -3.52
N GLU A 277 3.59 -12.68 -3.32
CA GLU A 277 2.70 -13.17 -4.37
C GLU A 277 1.32 -12.53 -4.26
N VAL A 278 0.63 -12.47 -5.40
CA VAL A 278 -0.79 -12.14 -5.50
C VAL A 278 -1.49 -13.19 -6.36
N LEU A 279 -2.63 -13.72 -5.89
CA LEU A 279 -3.38 -14.75 -6.60
C LEU A 279 -4.87 -14.43 -6.59
N ALA A 280 -5.57 -14.95 -7.61
CA ALA A 280 -7.02 -14.89 -7.71
C ALA A 280 -7.60 -16.29 -7.93
N ALA A 281 -8.75 -16.54 -7.31
CA ALA A 281 -9.47 -17.81 -7.33
C ALA A 281 -10.99 -17.54 -7.42
N ALA A 282 -11.81 -18.51 -7.01
CA ALA A 282 -13.27 -18.37 -7.07
C ALA A 282 -13.82 -17.28 -6.15
N ASP A 283 -13.17 -17.04 -5.01
CA ASP A 283 -13.50 -16.00 -4.03
C ASP A 283 -12.27 -15.62 -3.19
N VAL A 284 -12.39 -14.56 -2.40
CA VAL A 284 -11.32 -14.05 -1.53
C VAL A 284 -10.83 -15.07 -0.48
N THR A 285 -11.66 -16.03 -0.06
CA THR A 285 -11.24 -17.07 0.91
C THR A 285 -10.29 -18.04 0.23
N ALA A 286 -10.69 -18.59 -0.92
CA ALA A 286 -9.87 -19.49 -1.69
C ALA A 286 -8.54 -18.83 -2.10
N SER A 287 -8.58 -17.55 -2.46
CA SER A 287 -7.36 -16.80 -2.79
C SER A 287 -6.45 -16.57 -1.60
N ALA A 288 -7.01 -16.22 -0.43
CA ALA A 288 -6.23 -16.04 0.79
C ALA A 288 -5.53 -17.33 1.20
N GLU A 289 -6.23 -18.46 1.13
CA GLU A 289 -5.65 -19.78 1.39
C GLU A 289 -4.51 -20.11 0.41
N LEU A 290 -4.78 -19.98 -0.89
CA LEU A 290 -3.82 -20.30 -1.94
C LEU A 290 -2.56 -19.43 -1.85
N VAL A 291 -2.73 -18.11 -1.70
CA VAL A 291 -1.59 -17.19 -1.66
C VAL A 291 -0.73 -17.40 -0.41
N LEU A 292 -1.34 -17.70 0.73
CA LEU A 292 -0.59 -18.02 1.96
C LEU A 292 0.16 -19.34 1.81
N ASP A 293 -0.46 -20.38 1.24
CA ASP A 293 0.20 -21.66 0.99
C ASP A 293 1.40 -21.49 0.02
N THR A 294 1.23 -20.70 -1.04
CA THR A 294 2.32 -20.39 -1.98
C THR A 294 3.45 -19.59 -1.32
N VAL A 295 3.13 -18.47 -0.67
CA VAL A 295 4.13 -17.56 -0.11
C VAL A 295 4.87 -18.18 1.07
N LEU A 296 4.19 -18.92 1.95
CA LEU A 296 4.86 -19.57 3.09
C LEU A 296 5.72 -20.77 2.66
N ALA A 297 5.37 -21.45 1.57
CA ALA A 297 6.21 -22.49 0.99
C ALA A 297 7.45 -21.91 0.28
N ASP A 298 7.29 -20.77 -0.40
CA ASP A 298 8.38 -20.10 -1.13
C ASP A 298 9.25 -19.20 -0.24
N ALA A 299 8.76 -18.79 0.93
CA ALA A 299 9.52 -17.98 1.87
C ALA A 299 10.65 -18.78 2.53
N ASP A 300 11.86 -18.22 2.58
CA ASP A 300 13.05 -18.85 3.19
C ASP A 300 13.16 -18.60 4.68
N SER A 301 12.16 -17.93 5.25
CA SER A 301 12.10 -17.49 6.63
C SER A 301 10.69 -17.67 7.15
N THR A 302 10.56 -18.25 8.35
CA THR A 302 9.26 -18.41 9.00
C THR A 302 8.82 -17.10 9.65
N PRO A 303 7.61 -16.59 9.36
CA PRO A 303 7.09 -15.40 10.02
C PRO A 303 7.00 -15.57 11.54
N THR A 304 7.42 -14.54 12.27
CA THR A 304 7.30 -14.43 13.72
C THR A 304 6.26 -13.39 14.15
N VAL A 305 5.85 -12.52 13.23
CA VAL A 305 4.77 -11.55 13.41
C VAL A 305 3.91 -11.42 12.17
N TRP A 306 2.74 -10.84 12.35
CA TRP A 306 1.75 -10.67 11.30
C TRP A 306 1.31 -9.21 11.21
N TRP A 307 1.56 -8.59 10.06
CA TRP A 307 0.98 -7.33 9.67
C TRP A 307 -0.27 -7.60 8.84
N ALA A 308 -1.43 -7.50 9.48
CA ALA A 308 -2.68 -7.87 8.86
C ALA A 308 -3.15 -6.86 7.81
N HIS A 309 -3.97 -7.35 6.88
CA HIS A 309 -4.82 -6.50 6.08
C HIS A 309 -5.73 -5.72 7.02
N GLY A 310 -6.43 -6.38 7.94
CA GLY A 310 -7.19 -5.76 9.03
C GLY A 310 -8.17 -4.72 8.49
N ALA A 311 -9.13 -5.15 7.67
CA ALA A 311 -10.06 -4.25 7.02
C ALA A 311 -10.98 -3.52 8.02
N GLY A 312 -11.34 -4.17 9.13
CA GLY A 312 -12.44 -3.74 9.99
C GLY A 312 -13.82 -4.19 9.51
N SER A 313 -13.88 -4.86 8.36
CA SER A 313 -15.07 -5.59 7.92
C SER A 313 -15.24 -6.89 8.71
N ALA A 314 -16.48 -7.20 9.08
CA ALA A 314 -16.81 -8.47 9.71
C ALA A 314 -16.46 -9.69 8.86
N ARG A 315 -16.63 -9.57 7.54
CA ARG A 315 -16.36 -10.65 6.58
C ARG A 315 -14.86 -10.83 6.38
N LEU A 316 -14.15 -9.76 6.03
CA LEU A 316 -12.74 -9.84 5.67
C LEU A 316 -11.86 -10.20 6.85
N ASP A 317 -12.06 -9.59 8.02
CA ASP A 317 -11.27 -9.92 9.22
C ASP A 317 -11.42 -11.41 9.60
N ARG A 318 -12.60 -11.98 9.34
CA ARG A 318 -12.88 -13.42 9.54
C ARG A 318 -12.22 -14.30 8.50
N VAL A 319 -12.29 -13.94 7.22
CA VAL A 319 -11.59 -14.66 6.14
C VAL A 319 -10.10 -14.68 6.42
N GLU A 320 -9.55 -13.51 6.69
CA GLU A 320 -8.16 -13.29 7.02
C GLU A 320 -7.68 -14.16 8.19
N THR A 321 -8.36 -14.07 9.33
CA THR A 321 -7.99 -14.82 10.53
C THR A 321 -8.06 -16.34 10.29
N ARG A 322 -9.10 -16.80 9.59
CA ARG A 322 -9.27 -18.24 9.28
C ARG A 322 -8.23 -18.76 8.29
N ALA A 323 -7.75 -17.92 7.38
CA ALA A 323 -6.72 -18.30 6.43
C ALA A 323 -5.35 -18.36 7.10
N VAL A 324 -5.01 -17.37 7.93
CA VAL A 324 -3.68 -17.22 8.55
C VAL A 324 -3.45 -18.17 9.71
N LEU A 325 -4.37 -18.29 10.69
CA LEU A 325 -4.11 -19.04 11.92
C LEU A 325 -3.72 -20.52 11.71
N PRO A 326 -4.36 -21.29 10.80
CA PRO A 326 -3.97 -22.68 10.56
C PRO A 326 -2.60 -22.83 9.88
N ARG A 327 -2.12 -21.80 9.18
CA ARG A 327 -0.92 -21.83 8.34
C ARG A 327 0.31 -21.23 9.02
N ALA A 328 0.11 -20.15 9.76
CA ALA A 328 1.18 -19.39 10.41
C ALA A 328 1.13 -19.44 11.95
N GLY A 329 0.04 -19.97 12.52
CA GLY A 329 -0.17 -20.02 13.97
C GLY A 329 -0.64 -18.70 14.57
N SER A 330 -0.67 -18.63 15.90
CA SER A 330 -1.05 -17.43 16.67
C SER A 330 0.14 -16.48 16.78
N LEU A 331 0.38 -15.71 15.71
CA LEU A 331 1.42 -14.68 15.67
C LEU A 331 0.93 -13.38 16.31
N PRO A 332 1.82 -12.60 16.96
CA PRO A 332 1.56 -11.20 17.25
C PRO A 332 1.07 -10.45 16.02
N VAL A 333 -0.14 -9.87 16.10
CA VAL A 333 -0.77 -9.19 14.96
C VAL A 333 -0.96 -7.69 15.18
N THR A 334 -0.67 -6.92 14.13
CA THR A 334 -0.97 -5.48 14.04
C THR A 334 -1.54 -5.12 12.68
N GLY A 335 -1.91 -3.84 12.47
CA GLY A 335 -2.32 -3.32 11.17
C GLY A 335 -2.50 -1.80 11.18
N SER A 336 -2.31 -1.16 10.02
CA SER A 336 -2.33 0.31 9.87
C SER A 336 -3.73 0.94 9.81
N LYS A 337 -4.75 0.17 9.39
CA LYS A 337 -6.04 0.72 8.95
C LYS A 337 -6.90 1.27 10.08
N GLY A 338 -6.68 0.83 11.32
CA GLY A 338 -7.27 1.48 12.50
C GLY A 338 -6.70 2.88 12.79
N THR A 339 -5.54 3.22 12.22
CA THR A 339 -4.87 4.51 12.42
C THR A 339 -5.15 5.46 11.25
N ILE A 340 -5.01 4.97 10.01
CA ILE A 340 -5.08 5.80 8.79
C ILE A 340 -6.13 5.36 7.77
N GLY A 341 -6.90 4.30 8.04
CA GLY A 341 -7.86 3.74 7.08
C GLY A 341 -7.23 2.94 5.95
N ASN A 342 -8.09 2.31 5.16
CA ASN A 342 -7.73 1.61 3.94
C ASN A 342 -7.47 2.63 2.82
N ALA A 343 -6.22 2.71 2.36
CA ALA A 343 -5.78 3.58 1.27
C ALA A 343 -5.75 2.84 -0.09
N PHE A 344 -6.64 1.87 -0.27
CA PHE A 344 -6.79 1.03 -1.47
C PHE A 344 -5.46 0.44 -1.95
N GLU A 345 -5.09 0.62 -3.22
CA GLU A 345 -3.93 0.01 -3.88
C GLU A 345 -2.60 0.40 -3.22
N CYS A 346 -2.58 1.51 -2.48
CA CYS A 346 -1.42 1.98 -1.74
C CYS A 346 -1.22 1.24 -0.40
N SER A 347 -2.28 0.63 0.17
CA SER A 347 -2.25 0.07 1.52
C SER A 347 -1.12 -0.92 1.73
N ALA A 348 -0.94 -1.89 0.82
CA ALA A 348 0.11 -2.89 0.95
C ALA A 348 1.53 -2.29 0.89
N LEU A 349 1.73 -1.18 0.18
CA LEU A 349 3.01 -0.46 0.14
C LEU A 349 3.27 0.31 1.44
N ILE A 350 2.25 0.95 2.01
CA ILE A 350 2.33 1.58 3.33
C ILE A 350 2.64 0.53 4.40
N ASP A 351 1.92 -0.58 4.39
CA ASP A 351 2.09 -1.71 5.30
C ASP A 351 3.51 -2.30 5.19
N THR A 352 4.03 -2.43 3.96
CA THR A 352 5.43 -2.83 3.70
C THR A 352 6.43 -1.85 4.32
N ALA A 353 6.25 -0.55 4.10
CA ALA A 353 7.13 0.47 4.68
C ALA A 353 7.11 0.46 6.23
N LEU A 354 5.94 0.24 6.83
CA LEU A 354 5.79 0.17 8.28
C LEU A 354 6.35 -1.12 8.88
N VAL A 355 6.28 -2.23 8.15
CA VAL A 355 7.00 -3.46 8.52
C VAL A 355 8.50 -3.22 8.52
N VAL A 356 9.06 -2.58 7.49
CA VAL A 356 10.49 -2.23 7.46
C VAL A 356 10.89 -1.38 8.68
N GLU A 357 10.09 -0.38 9.05
CA GLU A 357 10.30 0.41 10.27
C GLU A 357 10.20 -0.44 11.55
N SER A 358 9.20 -1.32 11.64
CA SER A 358 8.99 -2.18 12.82
C SER A 358 10.15 -3.16 13.03
N LEU A 359 10.63 -3.78 11.95
CA LEU A 359 11.78 -4.70 11.99
C LEU A 359 13.06 -3.95 12.39
N GLY A 360 13.29 -2.76 11.82
CA GLY A 360 14.46 -1.94 12.16
C GLY A 360 14.45 -1.41 13.61
N ARG A 361 13.26 -1.13 14.15
CA ARG A 361 13.08 -0.67 15.54
C ARG A 361 12.97 -1.81 16.56
N GLY A 362 12.79 -3.05 16.09
CA GLY A 362 12.58 -4.20 16.96
C GLY A 362 11.28 -4.13 17.77
N ALA A 363 10.23 -3.50 17.22
CA ALA A 363 8.96 -3.33 17.92
C ALA A 363 7.76 -3.30 16.96
N LEU A 364 6.64 -3.89 17.40
CA LEU A 364 5.37 -3.92 16.68
C LEU A 364 4.37 -2.94 17.31
N PRO A 365 3.78 -1.99 16.57
CA PRO A 365 2.81 -1.04 17.11
C PRO A 365 1.44 -1.69 17.39
N PRO A 366 0.58 -1.08 18.23
CA PRO A 366 -0.77 -1.58 18.48
C PRO A 366 -1.73 -1.40 17.29
N VAL A 367 -2.78 -2.22 17.26
CA VAL A 367 -3.90 -2.07 16.31
C VAL A 367 -4.74 -0.85 16.72
N GLY A 368 -4.83 0.13 15.83
CA GLY A 368 -5.65 1.32 16.06
C GLY A 368 -7.13 1.00 16.23
N LEU A 369 -7.83 1.76 17.09
CA LEU A 369 -9.26 1.63 17.38
C LEU A 369 -9.73 0.25 17.93
N LEU A 370 -8.83 -0.67 18.25
CA LEU A 370 -9.17 -1.95 18.90
C LEU A 370 -9.26 -1.77 20.43
N ARG A 371 -10.34 -2.27 21.04
CA ARG A 371 -10.54 -2.27 22.49
C ARG A 371 -10.86 -3.65 23.05
N ARG A 372 -11.72 -4.40 22.35
CA ARG A 372 -12.14 -5.75 22.74
C ARG A 372 -12.03 -6.66 21.52
N PRO A 373 -10.97 -7.48 21.43
CA PRO A 373 -10.85 -8.48 20.37
C PRO A 373 -12.12 -9.31 20.24
N ASP A 374 -12.56 -9.53 19.00
CA ASP A 374 -13.75 -10.34 18.70
C ASP A 374 -13.51 -11.80 19.14
N PRO A 375 -14.27 -12.33 20.12
CA PRO A 375 -14.12 -13.71 20.57
C PRO A 375 -14.42 -14.73 19.45
N GLY A 376 -15.13 -14.33 18.39
CA GLY A 376 -15.38 -15.15 17.20
C GLY A 376 -14.19 -15.30 16.26
N LEU A 377 -13.11 -14.55 16.47
CA LEU A 377 -11.84 -14.62 15.71
C LEU A 377 -10.77 -15.43 16.45
N GLY A 378 -11.18 -16.39 17.30
CA GLY A 378 -10.33 -17.09 18.27
C GLY A 378 -8.93 -17.49 17.78
N GLY A 379 -7.94 -17.37 18.67
CA GLY A 379 -6.52 -17.61 18.37
C GLY A 379 -5.76 -16.37 17.91
N LEU A 380 -6.44 -15.22 17.74
CA LEU A 380 -5.80 -13.94 17.45
C LEU A 380 -5.01 -13.41 18.66
N ASP A 381 -3.78 -12.92 18.44
CA ASP A 381 -2.94 -12.24 19.45
C ASP A 381 -2.64 -10.78 19.05
N PRO A 382 -3.65 -9.89 19.09
CA PRO A 382 -3.47 -8.50 18.66
C PRO A 382 -2.61 -7.71 19.64
N VAL A 383 -1.72 -6.89 19.10
CA VAL A 383 -1.00 -5.88 19.89
C VAL A 383 -1.98 -4.77 20.26
N MET A 384 -2.12 -4.49 21.57
CA MET A 384 -3.05 -3.51 22.11
C MET A 384 -2.34 -2.60 23.11
N GLY A 385 -2.72 -1.32 23.14
CA GLY A 385 -2.23 -0.33 24.10
C GLY A 385 -0.82 0.17 23.78
N GLU A 386 0.19 -0.65 24.01
CA GLU A 386 1.61 -0.30 23.85
C GLU A 386 2.28 -1.15 22.77
N THR A 387 3.48 -0.75 22.34
CA THR A 387 4.27 -1.53 21.38
C THR A 387 4.72 -2.86 21.98
N ARG A 388 4.78 -3.90 21.16
CA ARG A 388 5.31 -5.23 21.55
C ARG A 388 6.74 -5.38 21.03
N PRO A 389 7.75 -5.66 21.88
CA PRO A 389 9.10 -5.95 21.42
C PRO A 389 9.16 -7.18 20.51
N LEU A 390 10.02 -7.11 19.50
CA LEU A 390 10.28 -8.23 18.59
C LEU A 390 11.47 -9.05 19.08
N GLY A 391 11.42 -10.37 18.83
CA GLY A 391 12.55 -11.26 19.06
C GLY A 391 13.72 -11.01 18.09
N PRO A 392 14.83 -11.74 18.25
CA PRO A 392 15.95 -11.65 17.31
C PRO A 392 15.56 -12.11 15.91
N ALA A 393 16.17 -11.51 14.88
CA ALA A 393 15.92 -11.78 13.47
C ALA A 393 14.42 -11.83 13.08
N PRO A 394 13.62 -10.80 13.41
CA PRO A 394 12.18 -10.86 13.20
C PRO A 394 11.83 -10.96 11.72
N THR A 395 10.75 -11.69 11.43
CA THR A 395 10.21 -11.89 10.08
C THR A 395 8.71 -11.62 10.12
N ALA A 396 8.21 -10.77 9.23
CA ALA A 396 6.82 -10.38 9.18
C ALA A 396 6.12 -11.00 7.98
N LEU A 397 4.94 -11.59 8.22
CA LEU A 397 3.94 -11.87 7.19
C LEU A 397 3.08 -10.63 7.01
N ILE A 398 2.91 -10.16 5.77
CA ILE A 398 1.96 -9.10 5.41
C ILE A 398 0.84 -9.73 4.60
N THR A 399 -0.41 -9.46 4.96
CA THR A 399 -1.59 -9.88 4.19
C THR A 399 -2.30 -8.69 3.59
N ALA A 400 -2.81 -8.85 2.38
CA ALA A 400 -3.56 -7.81 1.67
C ALA A 400 -4.72 -8.45 0.89
N PHE A 401 -5.96 -8.17 1.30
CA PHE A 401 -7.14 -8.75 0.68
C PHE A 401 -7.98 -7.68 0.02
N ASN A 402 -8.49 -7.99 -1.16
CA ASN A 402 -9.36 -7.06 -1.85
C ASN A 402 -10.73 -7.01 -1.14
N GLN A 403 -11.30 -5.80 -1.09
CA GLN A 403 -12.63 -5.56 -0.53
C GLN A 403 -13.69 -5.83 -1.60
N GLY A 404 -14.89 -6.19 -1.17
CA GLY A 404 -16.03 -6.39 -2.06
C GLY A 404 -16.57 -7.82 -2.06
N GLN A 405 -17.89 -7.96 -2.21
CA GLN A 405 -18.54 -9.28 -2.13
C GLN A 405 -18.11 -10.23 -3.25
N HIS A 406 -17.71 -9.66 -4.39
CA HIS A 406 -17.26 -10.39 -5.57
C HIS A 406 -15.74 -10.36 -5.74
N SER A 407 -15.03 -9.93 -4.69
CA SER A 407 -13.58 -9.87 -4.67
C SER A 407 -12.96 -11.26 -4.84
N THR A 408 -11.97 -11.36 -5.73
CA THR A 408 -11.30 -12.64 -5.99
C THR A 408 -9.81 -12.59 -5.72
N ALA A 409 -9.18 -11.44 -5.50
CA ALA A 409 -7.74 -11.36 -5.30
C ALA A 409 -7.31 -11.30 -3.82
N ALA A 410 -6.20 -11.99 -3.52
CA ALA A 410 -5.49 -11.92 -2.25
C ALA A 410 -3.98 -11.86 -2.50
N GLY A 411 -3.28 -11.07 -1.69
CA GLY A 411 -1.84 -10.92 -1.70
C GLY A 411 -1.22 -11.26 -0.35
N ALA A 412 0.01 -11.80 -0.37
CA ALA A 412 0.81 -11.98 0.82
C ALA A 412 2.30 -11.68 0.54
N LEU A 413 2.99 -11.18 1.56
CA LEU A 413 4.44 -10.94 1.53
C LEU A 413 5.10 -11.47 2.80
N VAL A 414 6.35 -11.92 2.69
CA VAL A 414 7.21 -12.22 3.83
C VAL A 414 8.44 -11.34 3.75
N ILE A 415 8.67 -10.55 4.81
CA ILE A 415 9.80 -9.64 4.93
C ILE A 415 10.60 -10.01 6.17
N ALA A 416 11.89 -10.27 5.99
CA ALA A 416 12.81 -10.60 7.06
C ALA A 416 13.72 -9.41 7.39
N SER A 417 14.08 -9.25 8.66
CA SER A 417 15.13 -8.31 9.06
C SER A 417 16.48 -8.68 8.43
N THR A 418 17.33 -7.68 8.19
CA THR A 418 18.72 -7.92 7.75
C THR A 418 19.64 -8.38 8.89
N HIS A 419 19.21 -8.15 10.14
CA HIS A 419 19.92 -8.57 11.35
C HIS A 419 19.59 -10.03 11.71
N GLY A 420 20.16 -10.98 10.99
CA GLY A 420 19.96 -12.41 11.24
C GLY A 420 20.89 -13.35 10.47
N THR A 421 21.48 -12.90 9.37
CA THR A 421 22.52 -13.65 8.65
C THR A 421 23.88 -13.37 9.27
N SER A 422 24.15 -13.92 10.45
CA SER A 422 25.54 -14.07 10.90
C SER A 422 26.24 -15.04 9.94
N ALA A 423 27.44 -14.67 9.53
CA ALA A 423 28.33 -15.36 8.59
C ALA A 423 28.86 -16.73 9.07
N ASP A 424 28.04 -17.57 9.73
CA ASP A 424 28.49 -18.79 10.42
C ASP A 424 28.08 -20.11 9.73
N ASP A 425 27.24 -20.08 8.69
CA ASP A 425 26.89 -21.30 7.92
C ASP A 425 28.00 -21.77 6.95
N GLY A 426 29.17 -21.13 6.96
CA GLY A 426 30.31 -21.46 6.10
C GLY A 426 31.41 -22.33 6.74
N LYS A 427 31.32 -22.68 8.03
CA LYS A 427 32.41 -23.41 8.74
C LYS A 427 31.93 -24.56 9.60
N ALA A 428 31.24 -25.54 9.01
CA ALA A 428 31.09 -26.85 9.66
C ALA A 428 30.80 -28.00 8.69
N ARG A 429 31.55 -28.13 7.58
CA ARG A 429 31.71 -29.41 6.87
C ARG A 429 33.12 -29.50 6.27
N THR A 430 34.05 -30.00 7.07
CA THR A 430 35.29 -30.68 6.62
C THR A 430 35.33 -32.04 7.27
#